data_AF-A0A832XK26-F1
#
_entry.id   AF-A0A832XK26-F1
#
_cell.length_a   1.000
_cell.length_b   1.000
_cell.length_c   1.000
_cell.angle_alpha   90.00
_cell.angle_beta   90.00
_cell.angle_gamma   90.00
#
_symmetry.space_group_name_H-M   'P 1'
#
loop_
_entity.id
_entity.type
_entity.pdbx_description
1 polymer ?
#
loop_
_entity_poly.entity_id
_entity_poly.type
_entity_poly.pdbx_seq_one_letter_code
_entity_poly.pdbx_strand_id
1 'polypeptide(L)'
;MRTSWFVVGGLLLVVFIAGCTQAKEVKSDIENFETPYLTDSGNPLDSPTSRCITMCRDEKAKDLNFSSGPCLSNQISTDWVCDVAHDPREDIDNKPENQCSAYANGSARHFVEVDTNCNLIRTR
;
A
#
# COMPACT_ATOMS: atom_id res chain seq x y z
N MET A 1 22.22 56.09 57.97
CA MET A 1 21.41 55.55 56.85
C MET A 1 22.37 54.73 55.99
N ARG A 2 22.32 53.39 56.12
CA ARG A 2 21.75 52.43 55.15
C ARG A 2 22.51 52.42 53.81
N THR A 3 23.02 51.33 53.25
CA THR A 3 23.14 49.91 53.60
C THR A 3 24.12 49.32 52.57
N SER A 4 24.85 48.30 52.99
CA SER A 4 25.81 47.45 52.27
C SER A 4 25.53 47.21 50.78
N TRP A 5 26.58 47.33 49.98
CA TRP A 5 26.65 46.74 48.63
C TRP A 5 27.11 45.29 48.74
N PHE A 6 26.20 44.35 48.48
CA PHE A 6 26.55 43.00 48.08
C PHE A 6 25.56 42.57 47.01
N VAL A 7 26.00 42.54 45.75
CA VAL A 7 25.36 41.72 44.72
C VAL A 7 26.45 40.83 44.15
N VAL A 8 26.54 39.64 44.73
CA VAL A 8 27.12 38.47 44.11
C VAL A 8 26.05 37.93 43.16
N GLY A 9 26.35 37.84 41.88
CA GLY A 9 25.48 37.23 40.88
C GLY A 9 26.12 37.33 39.51
N GLY A 10 26.27 36.29 38.72
CA GLY A 10 25.89 34.90 38.88
C GLY A 10 26.61 34.13 37.76
N LEU A 11 27.01 32.92 38.10
CA LEU A 11 27.61 31.92 37.22
C LEU A 11 26.65 31.61 36.05
N LEU A 12 27.01 31.95 34.82
CA LEU A 12 26.24 31.60 33.62
C LEU A 12 26.97 30.48 32.88
N LEU A 13 26.65 29.25 33.26
CA LEU A 13 27.20 28.02 32.69
C LEU A 13 26.33 27.64 31.48
N VAL A 14 26.81 27.96 30.28
CA VAL A 14 26.16 27.60 29.01
C VAL A 14 26.45 26.13 28.72
N VAL A 15 25.46 25.27 28.94
CA VAL A 15 25.52 23.83 28.60
C VAL A 15 25.12 23.67 27.13
N PHE A 16 26.09 23.34 26.27
CA PHE A 16 25.84 22.91 24.90
C PHE A 16 25.51 21.42 24.88
N ILE A 17 24.22 21.08 24.77
CA ILE A 17 23.76 19.72 24.49
C ILE A 17 23.88 19.44 22.99
N ALA A 18 25.04 18.93 22.58
CA ALA A 18 25.21 18.30 21.27
C ALA A 18 24.58 16.90 21.31
N GLY A 19 23.34 16.79 20.85
CA GLY A 19 22.69 15.50 20.64
C GLY A 19 23.06 14.92 19.28
N CYS A 20 23.88 13.87 19.25
CA CYS A 20 24.07 13.05 18.05
C CYS A 20 22.99 11.97 18.00
N THR A 21 22.09 12.03 17.02
CA THR A 21 21.18 10.92 16.69
C THR A 21 21.95 9.83 15.94
N GLN A 22 22.16 8.68 16.58
CA GLN A 22 22.67 7.47 15.93
C GLN A 22 21.54 6.72 15.21
N ALA A 23 21.62 6.62 13.89
CA ALA A 23 20.83 5.66 13.13
C ALA A 23 21.42 4.26 13.33
N LYS A 24 20.62 3.30 13.83
CA LYS A 24 21.00 1.88 13.87
C LYS A 24 20.64 1.24 12.55
N GLU A 25 21.63 0.71 11.84
CA GLU A 25 21.38 -0.16 10.69
C GLU A 25 20.95 -1.55 11.18
N VAL A 26 19.84 -2.04 10.64
CA VAL A 26 19.31 -3.38 10.92
C VAL A 26 19.96 -4.35 9.94
N LYS A 27 20.74 -5.29 10.46
CA LYS A 27 21.34 -6.38 9.68
C LYS A 27 20.38 -7.58 9.73
N SER A 28 19.76 -7.93 8.61
CA SER A 28 18.85 -9.08 8.51
C SER A 28 19.62 -10.31 8.02
N ASP A 29 19.98 -11.18 8.95
CA ASP A 29 20.44 -12.53 8.63
C ASP A 29 19.21 -13.47 8.65
N ILE A 30 18.58 -13.68 7.49
CA ILE A 30 17.63 -14.80 7.28
C ILE A 30 18.11 -15.61 6.08
N GLU A 31 18.66 -16.78 6.39
CA GLU A 31 19.02 -17.83 5.45
C GLU A 31 17.76 -18.63 5.06
N ASN A 32 17.51 -18.72 3.76
CA ASN A 32 16.71 -19.73 3.04
C ASN A 32 15.31 -20.10 3.57
N PHE A 33 14.31 -19.35 3.10
CA PHE A 33 12.94 -19.87 2.90
C PHE A 33 12.58 -19.70 1.41
N GLU A 34 12.67 -20.78 0.64
CA GLU A 34 12.14 -20.83 -0.72
C GLU A 34 10.63 -20.58 -0.68
N THR A 35 10.22 -19.36 -1.01
CA THR A 35 8.84 -19.05 -1.41
C THR A 35 8.85 -18.28 -2.73
N PRO A 36 8.09 -18.73 -3.75
CA PRO A 36 8.04 -18.09 -5.06
C PRO A 36 7.10 -16.88 -5.09
N TYR A 37 7.11 -16.05 -4.05
CA TYR A 37 6.40 -14.77 -4.00
C TYR A 37 7.24 -13.73 -3.25
N LEU A 38 8.40 -13.42 -3.79
CA LEU A 38 9.17 -12.24 -3.40
C LEU A 38 8.89 -11.16 -4.45
N THR A 39 8.05 -10.19 -4.10
CA THR A 39 8.19 -8.87 -4.69
C THR A 39 9.47 -8.24 -4.12
N ASP A 40 10.21 -7.53 -4.96
CA ASP A 40 11.55 -6.95 -4.71
C ASP A 40 11.62 -5.97 -3.52
N SER A 41 10.49 -5.66 -2.89
CA SER A 41 10.41 -4.62 -1.85
C SER A 41 10.36 -5.15 -0.41
N GLY A 42 10.21 -6.46 -0.17
CA GLY A 42 10.12 -7.03 1.19
C GLY A 42 9.03 -6.40 2.08
N ASN A 43 8.10 -5.66 1.47
CA ASN A 43 7.09 -4.86 2.14
C ASN A 43 5.77 -5.62 2.07
N PRO A 44 5.12 -5.95 3.20
CA PRO A 44 3.80 -6.56 3.24
C PRO A 44 2.73 -5.78 2.44
N LEU A 45 3.01 -4.52 2.11
CA LEU A 45 2.18 -3.64 1.30
C LEU A 45 2.30 -3.83 -0.23
N ASP A 46 3.17 -4.73 -0.73
CA ASP A 46 3.36 -4.98 -2.16
C ASP A 46 2.83 -6.36 -2.60
N SER A 47 1.56 -6.64 -2.27
CA SER A 47 0.81 -7.80 -2.76
C SER A 47 -0.05 -7.43 -3.98
N PRO A 48 -0.41 -8.38 -4.86
CA PRO A 48 -1.42 -8.13 -5.89
C PRO A 48 -2.71 -7.51 -5.30
N THR A 49 -3.11 -7.97 -4.11
CA THR A 49 -4.28 -7.46 -3.38
C THR A 49 -4.16 -5.98 -3.05
N SER A 50 -3.06 -5.57 -2.40
CA SER A 50 -2.85 -4.17 -2.02
C SER A 50 -2.69 -3.27 -3.25
N ARG A 51 -2.07 -3.77 -4.33
CA ARG A 51 -1.96 -3.07 -5.62
C ARG A 51 -3.32 -2.85 -6.26
N CYS A 52 -4.17 -3.88 -6.31
CA CYS A 52 -5.52 -3.77 -6.88
C CYS A 52 -6.40 -2.80 -6.10
N ILE A 53 -6.40 -2.88 -4.75
CA ILE A 53 -7.16 -1.95 -3.90
C ILE A 53 -6.69 -0.50 -4.10
N THR A 54 -5.36 -0.28 -4.15
CA THR A 54 -4.80 1.06 -4.38
C THR A 54 -5.19 1.60 -5.76
N MET A 55 -5.02 0.78 -6.80
CA MET A 55 -5.43 1.13 -8.17
C MET A 55 -6.93 1.47 -8.26
N CYS A 56 -7.79 0.67 -7.63
CA CYS A 56 -9.23 0.94 -7.59
C CYS A 56 -9.52 2.32 -6.97
N ARG A 57 -8.88 2.64 -5.84
CA ARG A 57 -9.08 3.94 -5.17
C ARG A 57 -8.57 5.10 -6.02
N ASP A 58 -7.43 4.93 -6.67
CA ASP A 58 -6.84 5.94 -7.54
C ASP A 58 -7.73 6.22 -8.77
N GLU A 59 -8.29 5.18 -9.38
CA GLU A 59 -9.23 5.33 -10.51
C GLU A 59 -10.58 5.90 -10.07
N LYS A 60 -11.08 5.51 -8.90
CA LYS A 60 -12.30 6.09 -8.31
C LYS A 60 -12.13 7.58 -8.01
N ALA A 61 -10.94 8.00 -7.56
CA ALA A 61 -10.61 9.41 -7.34
C ALA A 61 -10.52 10.22 -8.64
N LYS A 62 -10.45 9.56 -9.80
CA LYS A 62 -10.52 10.17 -11.15
C LYS A 62 -11.94 10.11 -11.74
N ASP A 63 -12.94 9.79 -10.92
CA ASP A 63 -14.34 9.64 -11.33
C ASP A 63 -14.57 8.56 -12.41
N LEU A 64 -13.73 7.51 -12.45
CA LEU A 64 -13.97 6.37 -13.32
C LEU A 64 -15.27 5.66 -12.90
N ASN A 65 -16.15 5.39 -13.85
CA ASN A 65 -17.43 4.76 -13.57
C ASN A 65 -17.28 3.24 -13.40
N PHE A 66 -17.53 2.74 -12.19
CA PHE A 66 -17.51 1.31 -11.86
C PHE A 66 -18.86 0.61 -11.98
N SER A 67 -19.93 1.28 -12.43
CA SER A 67 -21.27 0.69 -12.54
C SER A 67 -21.37 -0.50 -13.50
N SER A 68 -20.33 -0.76 -14.28
CA SER A 68 -20.26 -1.91 -15.19
C SER A 68 -19.37 -3.04 -14.67
N GLY A 69 -18.70 -2.86 -13.52
CA GLY A 69 -17.69 -3.80 -13.02
C GLY A 69 -16.50 -3.94 -13.97
N PRO A 70 -15.77 -2.86 -14.30
CA PRO A 70 -14.71 -2.93 -15.29
C PRO A 70 -13.46 -3.64 -14.77
N CYS A 71 -12.75 -4.32 -15.66
CA CYS A 71 -11.35 -4.70 -15.42
C CYS A 71 -10.48 -3.44 -15.25
N LEU A 72 -9.78 -3.33 -14.12
CA LEU A 72 -8.86 -2.21 -13.87
C LEU A 72 -7.49 -2.45 -14.49
N SER A 73 -7.02 -3.71 -14.50
CA SER A 73 -5.77 -4.06 -15.16
C SER A 73 -5.68 -5.54 -15.50
N ASN A 74 -5.25 -5.79 -16.74
CA ASN A 74 -4.92 -7.13 -17.24
C ASN A 74 -3.59 -7.67 -16.73
N GLN A 75 -2.79 -6.85 -16.03
CA GLN A 75 -1.53 -7.29 -15.43
C GLN A 75 -1.17 -6.36 -14.26
N ILE A 76 -1.66 -6.69 -13.07
CA ILE A 76 -1.20 -6.03 -11.84
C ILE A 76 0.02 -6.71 -11.25
N SER A 77 0.33 -7.94 -11.62
CA SER A 77 1.57 -8.64 -11.26
C SER A 77 1.74 -9.81 -12.24
N THR A 78 2.85 -10.53 -12.17
CA THR A 78 3.05 -11.75 -12.99
C THR A 78 1.88 -12.72 -12.77
N ASP A 79 1.09 -12.97 -13.82
CA ASP A 79 -0.11 -13.82 -13.83
C ASP A 79 -1.33 -13.32 -13.04
N TRP A 80 -1.36 -12.06 -12.56
CA TRP A 80 -2.48 -11.50 -11.78
C TRP A 80 -3.20 -10.35 -12.51
N VAL A 81 -4.53 -10.36 -12.46
CA VAL A 81 -5.40 -9.24 -12.88
C VAL A 81 -6.09 -8.56 -11.69
N CYS A 82 -6.63 -7.36 -11.92
CA CYS A 82 -7.49 -6.64 -10.97
C CYS A 82 -8.85 -6.38 -11.61
N ASP A 83 -9.88 -6.98 -11.03
CA ASP A 83 -11.26 -6.95 -11.51
C ASP A 83 -12.15 -6.20 -10.51
N VAL A 84 -13.16 -5.48 -11.01
CA VAL A 84 -14.18 -4.84 -10.18
C VAL A 84 -15.51 -5.52 -10.46
N ALA A 85 -16.26 -5.86 -9.42
CA ALA A 85 -17.60 -6.43 -9.54
C ALA A 85 -18.56 -5.85 -8.50
N HIS A 86 -19.85 -6.12 -8.63
CA HIS A 86 -20.80 -5.83 -7.56
C HIS A 86 -20.73 -6.93 -6.47
N ASP A 87 -21.06 -6.55 -5.24
CA ASP A 87 -21.24 -7.49 -4.12
C ASP A 87 -22.55 -7.17 -3.37
N PRO A 88 -23.64 -7.94 -3.58
CA PRO A 88 -23.74 -9.16 -4.39
C PRO A 88 -23.51 -8.94 -5.89
N ARG A 89 -22.95 -9.93 -6.58
CA ARG A 89 -22.72 -9.89 -8.04
C ARG A 89 -24.02 -9.68 -8.82
N GLU A 90 -23.93 -8.89 -9.87
CA GLU A 90 -25.03 -8.57 -10.79
C GLU A 90 -24.79 -9.18 -12.19
N ASP A 91 -25.84 -9.24 -13.01
CA ASP A 91 -25.76 -9.78 -14.38
C ASP A 91 -24.78 -8.99 -15.26
N ILE A 92 -24.60 -7.69 -14.98
CA ILE A 92 -23.67 -6.83 -15.71
C ILE A 92 -22.20 -7.27 -15.52
N ASP A 93 -21.86 -7.82 -14.35
CA ASP A 93 -20.48 -8.25 -14.05
C ASP A 93 -20.09 -9.47 -14.89
N ASN A 94 -21.05 -10.31 -15.28
CA ASN A 94 -20.79 -11.53 -16.05
C ASN A 94 -20.61 -11.29 -17.55
N LYS A 95 -20.76 -10.04 -18.02
CA LYS A 95 -20.60 -9.73 -19.43
C LYS A 95 -19.13 -9.82 -19.85
N PRO A 96 -18.80 -10.50 -20.97
CA PRO A 96 -17.41 -10.66 -21.40
C PRO A 96 -16.63 -9.35 -21.54
N GLU A 97 -17.30 -8.27 -21.95
CA GLU A 97 -16.71 -6.94 -22.09
C GLU A 97 -16.28 -6.28 -20.78
N ASN A 98 -16.83 -6.72 -19.64
CA ASN A 98 -16.52 -6.17 -18.32
C ASN A 98 -15.46 -7.00 -17.58
N GLN A 99 -15.17 -8.21 -18.07
CA GLN A 99 -14.18 -9.11 -17.47
C GLN A 99 -12.76 -8.83 -17.99
N CYS A 100 -11.75 -9.05 -17.15
CA CYS A 100 -10.36 -8.95 -17.58
C CYS A 100 -10.02 -9.96 -18.69
N SER A 101 -9.65 -9.47 -19.87
CA SER A 101 -9.36 -10.29 -21.05
C SER A 101 -8.18 -11.24 -20.83
N ALA A 102 -7.17 -10.83 -20.04
CA ALA A 102 -6.04 -11.68 -19.68
C ALA A 102 -6.44 -12.89 -18.83
N TYR A 103 -7.45 -12.76 -17.97
CA TYR A 103 -7.99 -13.91 -17.24
C TYR A 103 -8.88 -14.77 -18.16
N ALA A 104 -9.72 -14.13 -18.97
CA ALA A 104 -10.62 -14.80 -19.90
C ALA A 104 -9.88 -15.62 -20.98
N ASN A 105 -8.73 -15.15 -21.47
CA ASN A 105 -7.92 -15.84 -22.49
C ASN A 105 -6.85 -16.79 -21.91
N GLY A 106 -6.69 -16.81 -20.58
CA GLY A 106 -5.75 -17.67 -19.86
C GLY A 106 -4.29 -17.16 -19.80
N SER A 107 -4.00 -15.93 -20.23
CA SER A 107 -2.66 -15.34 -20.07
C SER A 107 -2.35 -14.91 -18.63
N ALA A 108 -3.38 -14.69 -17.82
CA ALA A 108 -3.31 -14.53 -16.37
C ALA A 108 -4.11 -15.67 -15.71
N ARG A 109 -3.57 -16.19 -14.60
CA ARG A 109 -4.13 -17.36 -13.89
C ARG A 109 -4.79 -16.99 -12.57
N HIS A 110 -4.50 -15.78 -12.10
CA HIS A 110 -4.94 -15.27 -10.81
C HIS A 110 -5.65 -13.94 -10.96
N PHE A 111 -6.52 -13.62 -10.01
CA PHE A 111 -7.20 -12.35 -9.96
C PHE A 111 -7.41 -11.88 -8.51
N VAL A 112 -7.43 -10.56 -8.36
CA VAL A 112 -8.02 -9.89 -7.20
C VAL A 112 -9.31 -9.25 -7.68
N GLU A 113 -10.42 -9.55 -6.98
CA GLU A 113 -11.72 -8.96 -7.26
C GLU A 113 -12.12 -8.05 -6.10
N VAL A 114 -12.42 -6.79 -6.41
CA VAL A 114 -12.87 -5.78 -5.45
C VAL A 114 -14.27 -5.29 -5.80
N ASP A 115 -15.00 -4.76 -4.82
CA ASP A 115 -16.30 -4.15 -5.05
C ASP A 115 -16.18 -2.73 -5.64
N THR A 116 -17.31 -2.13 -6.02
CA THR A 116 -17.37 -0.73 -6.53
C THR A 116 -16.93 0.33 -5.49
N ASN A 117 -16.69 -0.07 -4.25
CA ASN A 117 -16.13 0.73 -3.16
C ASN A 117 -14.67 0.40 -2.84
N CYS A 118 -14.02 -0.42 -3.68
CA CYS A 118 -12.64 -0.87 -3.51
C CYS A 118 -12.41 -1.70 -2.24
N ASN A 119 -13.43 -2.38 -1.74
CA ASN A 119 -13.30 -3.42 -0.72
C ASN A 119 -12.99 -4.75 -1.39
N LEU A 120 -12.16 -5.57 -0.76
CA LEU A 120 -11.83 -6.89 -1.28
C LEU A 120 -13.06 -7.81 -1.22
N ILE A 121 -13.43 -8.41 -2.36
CA ILE A 121 -14.41 -9.49 -2.43
C ILE A 121 -13.68 -10.83 -2.27
N ARG A 122 -12.71 -11.12 -3.15
CA ARG A 122 -11.93 -12.37 -3.12
C ARG A 122 -10.63 -12.30 -3.92
N THR A 123 -9.80 -13.32 -3.73
CA THR A 123 -8.60 -13.60 -4.53
C THR A 123 -8.57 -15.07 -4.94
N ARG A 124 -8.02 -15.37 -6.13
CA ARG A 124 -7.85 -16.75 -6.63
C ARG A 124 -6.64 -16.84 -7.53
#